data_AF-A0AAE1R9W1-F1
#
_entry.id   AF-A0AAE1R9W1-F1
#
_cell.length_a   1.000
_cell.length_b   1.000
_cell.length_c   1.000
_cell.angle_alpha   90.00
_cell.angle_beta   90.00
_cell.angle_gamma   90.00
#
_symmetry.space_group_name_H-M   'P 1'
#
loop_
_entity.id
_entity.type
_entity.pdbx_description
1 polymer ?
#
loop_
_entity_poly.entity_id
_entity_poly.type
_entity_poly.pdbx_seq_one_letter_code
_entity_poly.pdbx_strand_id
1 'polypeptide(L)'
;MRLRPAVFGKGFMARDMGFRSTAGAAKHQAVALMSTADLSVFYRCKFDAYQDTLYPHSNRQFYRECAIYGTVDFIFGNSAVVFQNCHILPKKPMPGQQNSITAQGKIDPNQNTGLS
;
A
#
# COMPACT_ATOMS: atom_id res chain seq x y z
N MET A 1 -17.39 -10.23 -8.29
CA MET A 1 -16.69 -8.94 -8.09
C MET A 1 -16.36 -8.81 -6.61
N ARG A 2 -15.09 -8.97 -6.19
CA ARG A 2 -14.70 -8.85 -4.77
C ARG A 2 -14.37 -7.38 -4.51
N LEU A 3 -15.19 -6.70 -3.73
CA LEU A 3 -14.96 -5.29 -3.35
C LEU A 3 -13.65 -5.24 -2.56
N ARG A 4 -12.64 -4.55 -3.12
CA ARG A 4 -11.42 -4.20 -2.40
C ARG A 4 -11.67 -2.85 -1.72
N PRO A 5 -11.29 -2.64 -0.46
CA PRO A 5 -11.36 -1.31 0.16
C PRO A 5 -10.61 -0.32 -0.73
N ALA A 6 -11.32 0.71 -1.19
CA ALA A 6 -10.81 1.65 -2.18
C ALA A 6 -11.20 3.08 -1.82
N VAL A 7 -10.27 4.00 -2.00
CA VAL A 7 -10.43 5.43 -1.70
C VAL A 7 -10.24 6.24 -2.99
N PHE A 8 -11.25 7.02 -3.33
CA PHE A 8 -11.26 7.84 -4.56
C PHE A 8 -11.36 9.35 -4.30
N GLY A 9 -11.92 9.76 -3.15
CA GLY A 9 -12.22 11.17 -2.85
C GLY A 9 -10.96 12.00 -2.57
N LYS A 10 -10.80 13.12 -3.27
CA LYS A 10 -9.71 14.09 -3.03
C LYS A 10 -9.72 14.57 -1.57
N GLY A 11 -8.55 14.67 -0.96
CA GLY A 11 -8.41 15.15 0.43
C GLY A 11 -8.87 14.13 1.47
N PHE A 12 -9.07 12.86 1.10
CA PHE A 12 -9.43 11.81 2.05
C PHE A 12 -8.40 11.72 3.18
N MET A 13 -8.90 11.59 4.41
CA MET A 13 -8.07 11.41 5.60
C MET A 13 -8.55 10.20 6.39
N ALA A 14 -7.63 9.32 6.75
CA ALA A 14 -7.87 8.26 7.73
C ALA A 14 -6.87 8.39 8.88
N ARG A 15 -7.35 8.08 10.09
CA ARG A 15 -6.54 8.17 11.30
C ARG A 15 -6.93 7.08 12.29
N ASP A 16 -5.93 6.55 13.00
CA ASP A 16 -6.12 5.64 14.16
C ASP A 16 -7.00 4.40 13.83
N MET A 17 -6.82 3.82 12.64
CA MET A 17 -7.61 2.68 12.17
C MET A 17 -6.81 1.69 11.31
N GLY A 18 -7.34 0.48 11.13
CA GLY A 18 -6.69 -0.60 10.36
C GLY A 18 -7.48 -1.04 9.12
N PHE A 19 -6.75 -1.33 8.05
CA PHE A 19 -7.24 -1.96 6.83
C PHE A 19 -6.55 -3.32 6.67
N ARG A 20 -7.33 -4.41 6.58
CA ARG A 20 -6.80 -5.77 6.58
C ARG A 20 -7.46 -6.64 5.52
N SER A 21 -6.65 -7.41 4.81
CA SER A 21 -7.11 -8.51 3.96
C SER A 21 -6.79 -9.85 4.62
N THR A 22 -7.76 -10.75 4.68
CA THR A 22 -7.65 -12.08 5.33
C THR A 22 -7.43 -13.22 4.33
N ALA A 23 -7.16 -12.93 3.06
CA ALA A 23 -7.02 -13.95 2.02
C ALA A 23 -5.86 -14.93 2.30
N GLY A 24 -4.79 -14.48 2.98
CA GLY A 24 -3.62 -15.30 3.29
C GLY A 24 -2.61 -15.39 2.13
N ALA A 25 -1.41 -15.88 2.42
CA ALA A 25 -0.31 -15.95 1.46
C ALA A 25 -0.61 -16.84 0.24
N ALA A 26 -1.34 -17.94 0.44
CA ALA A 26 -1.67 -18.91 -0.61
C ALA A 26 -2.67 -18.39 -1.65
N LYS A 27 -3.28 -17.22 -1.42
CA LYS A 27 -4.18 -16.58 -2.37
C LYS A 27 -3.49 -15.56 -3.29
N HIS A 28 -2.16 -15.46 -3.20
CA HIS A 28 -1.38 -14.48 -3.95
C HIS A 28 -1.91 -13.05 -3.72
N GLN A 29 -2.15 -12.27 -4.77
CA GLN A 29 -2.49 -10.86 -4.70
C GLN A 29 -3.76 -10.60 -3.86
N ALA A 30 -3.63 -9.82 -2.79
CA ALA A 30 -4.74 -9.55 -1.88
C ALA A 30 -4.64 -8.19 -1.18
N VAL A 31 -4.99 -7.14 -1.91
CA VAL A 31 -4.98 -5.73 -1.45
C VAL A 31 -5.82 -5.50 -0.19
N ALA A 32 -5.20 -4.89 0.83
CA ALA A 32 -5.87 -4.38 2.02
C ALA A 32 -6.47 -2.98 1.79
N LEU A 33 -5.77 -2.10 1.07
CA LEU A 33 -6.29 -0.79 0.65
C LEU A 33 -5.70 -0.38 -0.71
N MET A 34 -6.56 0.14 -1.59
CA MET A 34 -6.15 0.88 -2.78
C MET A 34 -6.59 2.34 -2.67
N SER A 35 -5.73 3.28 -3.09
CA SER A 35 -6.07 4.70 -3.12
C SER A 35 -5.70 5.33 -4.47
N THR A 36 -6.65 6.06 -5.05
CA THR A 36 -6.42 7.02 -6.15
C THR A 36 -6.67 8.47 -5.70
N ALA A 37 -6.86 8.70 -4.40
CA ALA A 37 -7.23 10.01 -3.88
C ALA A 37 -6.04 10.97 -3.88
N ASP A 38 -6.17 12.08 -4.61
CA ASP A 38 -5.19 13.16 -4.56
C ASP A 38 -5.25 13.93 -3.23
N LEU A 39 -4.08 14.33 -2.73
CA LEU A 39 -3.91 15.00 -1.44
C LEU A 39 -4.46 14.17 -0.26
N SER A 40 -4.36 12.84 -0.34
CA SER A 40 -4.83 11.96 0.75
C SER A 40 -3.79 11.79 1.84
N VAL A 41 -4.26 11.64 3.09
CA VAL A 41 -3.41 11.43 4.28
C VAL A 41 -3.88 10.21 5.06
N PHE A 42 -2.92 9.38 5.45
CA PHE A 42 -3.11 8.26 6.38
C PHE A 42 -2.19 8.48 7.57
N TYR A 43 -2.77 8.65 8.77
CA TYR A 43 -2.01 8.95 9.98
C TYR A 43 -2.27 7.91 11.07
N ARG A 44 -1.22 7.22 11.54
CA ARG A 44 -1.35 6.12 12.52
C ARG A 44 -2.32 5.02 12.08
N CYS A 45 -2.28 4.72 10.79
CA CYS A 45 -3.06 3.63 10.22
C CYS A 45 -2.25 2.32 10.17
N LYS A 46 -2.96 1.19 10.19
CA LYS A 46 -2.37 -0.14 9.97
C LYS A 46 -2.85 -0.73 8.65
N PHE A 47 -1.92 -1.26 7.85
CA PHE A 47 -2.20 -2.00 6.61
C PHE A 47 -1.63 -3.40 6.74
N ASP A 48 -2.47 -4.43 6.64
CA ASP A 48 -2.08 -5.81 6.91
C ASP A 48 -2.65 -6.78 5.86
N ALA A 49 -1.76 -7.32 5.02
CA ALA A 49 -2.07 -8.46 4.16
C ALA A 49 -0.81 -9.32 3.95
N TYR A 50 -0.67 -9.91 2.77
CA TYR A 50 0.50 -10.68 2.34
C TYR A 50 1.04 -10.05 1.06
N GLN A 51 0.74 -10.62 -0.09
CA GLN A 51 1.12 -10.07 -1.39
C GLN A 51 0.20 -8.90 -1.77
N ASP A 52 0.78 -7.83 -2.32
CA ASP A 52 0.08 -6.63 -2.81
C ASP A 52 -0.72 -5.90 -1.71
N THR A 53 -0.16 -5.72 -0.51
CA THR A 53 -0.92 -5.20 0.65
C THR A 53 -1.50 -3.80 0.45
N LEU A 54 -0.65 -2.83 0.12
CA LEU A 54 -1.01 -1.41 0.02
C LEU A 54 -0.78 -0.93 -1.41
N TYR A 55 -1.83 -0.40 -2.02
CA TYR A 55 -1.84 0.04 -3.41
C TYR A 55 -2.04 1.56 -3.54
N PRO A 56 -1.01 2.40 -3.34
CA PRO A 56 -1.04 3.81 -3.71
C PRO A 56 -1.01 3.92 -5.24
N HIS A 57 -2.18 3.77 -5.87
CA HIS A 57 -2.32 3.58 -7.31
C HIS A 57 -1.90 4.83 -8.10
N SER A 58 -2.37 6.01 -7.71
CA SER A 58 -2.12 7.27 -8.42
C SER A 58 -2.21 8.51 -7.52
N ASN A 59 -1.89 9.67 -8.08
CA ASN A 59 -1.96 10.99 -7.44
C ASN A 59 -1.04 11.15 -6.21
N ARG A 60 -1.19 12.25 -5.46
CA ARG A 60 -0.33 12.58 -4.31
C ARG A 60 -0.90 12.02 -3.02
N GLN A 61 -0.09 11.30 -2.25
CA GLN A 61 -0.51 10.63 -1.02
C GLN A 61 0.55 10.79 0.08
N PHE A 62 0.13 10.85 1.34
CA PHE A 62 1.05 10.93 2.47
C PHE A 62 0.67 9.93 3.57
N TYR A 63 1.63 9.09 3.97
CA TYR A 63 1.46 8.11 5.03
C TYR A 63 2.42 8.47 6.16
N ARG A 64 1.89 8.67 7.37
CA ARG A 64 2.69 9.06 8.54
C ARG A 64 2.39 8.20 9.75
N GLU A 65 3.44 7.73 10.42
CA GLU A 65 3.32 6.92 11.64
C GLU A 65 2.46 5.65 11.43
N CYS A 66 2.42 5.14 10.19
CA CYS A 66 1.65 3.95 9.83
C CYS A 66 2.47 2.67 10.03
N ALA A 67 1.79 1.55 10.20
CA ALA A 67 2.39 0.23 10.18
C ALA A 67 1.91 -0.54 8.94
N ILE A 68 2.84 -1.02 8.11
CA ILE A 68 2.54 -1.70 6.84
C ILE A 68 3.17 -3.09 6.87
N TYR A 69 2.35 -4.14 6.76
CA TYR A 69 2.75 -5.53 6.83
C TYR A 69 2.45 -6.28 5.53
N GLY A 70 3.41 -7.04 5.01
CA GLY A 70 3.18 -7.91 3.87
C GLY A 70 4.37 -8.78 3.49
N THR A 71 4.32 -9.41 2.32
CA THR A 71 5.37 -10.33 1.83
C THR A 71 5.97 -9.87 0.51
N VAL A 72 5.26 -10.11 -0.60
CA VAL A 72 5.68 -9.78 -1.96
C VAL A 72 5.00 -8.49 -2.38
N ASP A 73 5.79 -7.54 -2.89
CA ASP A 73 5.36 -6.27 -3.50
C ASP A 73 4.33 -5.53 -2.64
N PHE A 74 4.52 -5.56 -1.32
CA PHE A 74 3.44 -5.21 -0.41
C PHE A 74 3.18 -3.70 -0.30
N ILE A 75 4.02 -2.88 -0.91
CA ILE A 75 3.75 -1.49 -1.29
C ILE A 75 3.99 -1.37 -2.79
N PHE A 76 2.94 -1.17 -3.58
CA PHE A 76 3.07 -1.16 -5.04
C PHE A 76 2.16 -0.13 -5.68
N GLY A 77 2.53 0.41 -6.84
CA GLY A 77 1.70 1.35 -7.58
C GLY A 77 2.51 2.39 -8.32
N ASN A 78 1.88 3.53 -8.64
CA ASN A 78 2.53 4.62 -9.39
C ASN A 78 2.06 6.00 -8.88
N SER A 79 1.86 6.12 -7.57
CA SER A 79 1.56 7.40 -6.91
C SER A 79 2.85 8.23 -6.71
N ALA A 80 2.68 9.53 -6.47
CA ALA A 80 3.69 10.35 -5.82
C ALA A 80 3.42 10.30 -4.31
N VAL A 81 4.13 9.44 -3.58
CA VAL A 81 3.82 9.12 -2.19
C VAL A 81 5.05 9.18 -1.29
N VAL A 82 4.85 9.73 -0.10
CA VAL A 82 5.85 9.75 0.98
C VAL A 82 5.36 8.93 2.17
N PHE A 83 6.20 8.03 2.65
CA PHE A 83 6.04 7.27 3.89
C PHE A 83 6.97 7.80 4.97
N GLN A 84 6.46 8.67 5.84
CA GLN A 84 7.26 9.30 6.90
C GLN A 84 7.04 8.61 8.25
N ASN A 85 8.13 8.26 8.93
CA ASN A 85 8.08 7.64 10.26
C ASN A 85 7.17 6.39 10.32
N CYS A 86 7.12 5.62 9.23
CA CYS A 86 6.29 4.41 9.15
C CYS A 86 7.11 3.18 9.54
N HIS A 87 6.44 2.20 10.14
CA HIS A 87 6.99 0.86 10.34
C HIS A 87 6.65 -0.03 9.15
N ILE A 88 7.66 -0.35 8.35
CA ILE A 88 7.55 -1.26 7.20
C ILE A 88 8.03 -2.64 7.64
N LEU A 89 7.10 -3.60 7.73
CA LEU A 89 7.27 -4.84 8.49
C LEU A 89 7.00 -6.09 7.62
N PRO A 90 8.03 -6.66 6.97
CA PRO A 90 7.89 -7.90 6.22
C PRO A 90 7.41 -9.07 7.09
N LYS A 91 6.52 -9.89 6.56
CA LYS A 91 6.01 -11.13 7.19
C LYS A 91 6.76 -12.33 6.64
N LYS A 92 6.58 -13.50 7.28
CA LYS A 92 7.09 -14.77 6.74
C LYS A 92 6.37 -15.09 5.41
N PRO A 93 7.09 -15.23 4.27
CA PRO A 93 6.50 -15.62 3.00
C PRO A 93 6.24 -17.13 2.94
N MET A 94 5.63 -17.59 1.84
CA MET A 94 5.55 -19.03 1.55
C MET A 94 6.93 -19.59 1.19
N PRO A 95 7.17 -20.91 1.35
CA PRO A 95 8.38 -21.55 0.86
C PRO A 95 8.63 -21.22 -0.62
N GLY A 96 9.86 -20.82 -0.95
CA GLY A 96 10.25 -20.45 -2.32
C GLY A 96 9.88 -19.02 -2.73
N GLN A 97 9.13 -18.26 -1.92
CA GLN A 97 8.91 -16.83 -2.15
C GLN A 97 9.95 -15.99 -1.40
N GLN A 98 10.28 -14.84 -2.00
CA GLN A 98 11.11 -13.82 -1.37
C GLN A 98 10.24 -12.59 -1.07
N ASN A 99 10.55 -11.89 0.01
CA ASN A 99 9.87 -10.63 0.29
C ASN A 99 10.42 -9.52 -0.60
N SER A 100 9.52 -8.66 -1.05
CA SER A 100 9.85 -7.39 -1.71
C SER A 100 8.98 -6.31 -1.08
N ILE A 101 9.62 -5.22 -0.67
CA ILE A 101 8.92 -4.12 -0.01
C ILE A 101 8.13 -3.31 -1.05
N THR A 102 8.84 -2.86 -2.09
CA THR A 102 8.31 -1.94 -3.09
C THR A 102 8.29 -2.54 -4.49
N ALA A 103 7.20 -2.34 -5.22
CA ALA A 103 7.15 -2.51 -6.67
C ALA A 103 6.64 -1.22 -7.32
N GLN A 104 7.57 -0.32 -7.64
CA GLN A 104 7.24 0.97 -8.24
C GLN A 104 6.97 0.83 -9.74
N GLY A 105 5.81 1.31 -10.17
CA GLY A 105 5.25 1.15 -11.52
C GLY A 105 5.41 2.36 -12.43
N LYS A 106 6.47 3.17 -12.25
CA LYS A 106 6.77 4.29 -13.15
C LYS A 106 7.28 3.74 -14.48
N ILE A 107 6.58 4.04 -15.57
CA ILE A 107 6.89 3.53 -16.92
C ILE A 107 7.46 4.59 -17.88
N ASP A 108 7.18 5.87 -17.61
CA ASP A 108 7.67 6.99 -18.41
C ASP A 108 8.53 7.91 -17.52
N PRO A 109 9.77 8.26 -17.92
CA PRO A 109 10.64 9.13 -17.12
C PRO A 109 10.02 10.49 -16.77
N ASN A 110 9.08 10.97 -17.57
CA ASN A 110 8.37 12.25 -17.39
C ASN A 110 7.23 12.18 -16.35
N GLN A 111 6.89 11.00 -15.84
CA GLN A 111 5.93 10.88 -14.74
C GLN A 111 6.53 11.41 -13.43
N ASN A 112 5.83 12.35 -12.79
CA ASN A 112 6.21 12.90 -11.49
C ASN A 112 5.72 12.01 -10.34
N THR A 113 6.05 10.71 -10.39
CA THR A 113 5.62 9.68 -9.45
C THR A 113 6.82 9.00 -8.79
N GLY A 114 6.62 8.44 -7.61
CA GLY A 114 7.68 7.89 -6.77
C GLY A 114 7.10 7.32 -5.47
N LEU A 115 7.59 6.15 -5.05
CA LEU A 115 7.46 5.69 -3.66
C LEU A 115 8.71 6.20 -2.92
N SER A 116 8.51 6.99 -1.86
CA SER A 116 9.61 7.60 -1.08
C SER A 116 9.40 7.51 0.41
#